data_AF-A0A9E1E7T6-F1
#
_entry.id   AF-A0A9E1E7T6-F1
#
_cell.length_a   1.000
_cell.length_b   1.000
_cell.length_c   1.000
_cell.angle_alpha   90.00
_cell.angle_beta   90.00
_cell.angle_gamma   90.00
#
_symmetry.space_group_name_H-M   'P 1'
#
loop_
_entity.id
_entity.type
_entity.pdbx_description
1 polymer ?
#
loop_
_entity_poly.entity_id
_entity_poly.type
_entity_poly.pdbx_seq_one_letter_code
_entity_poly.pdbx_strand_id
1 'polypeptide(L)'
;MNVLLAQFEFSLLSKFRSELMGLSILGIMLAHIYIWTGLQVPLLGQCIGLFSRLSHTEGFLFLSGLGLYYSMSNKITSPQSDFKNKTFIYKSFYKRRFYRLLVPFIIITFPFYAYDDLISTFNLGKYLLEQSSLYFWFCGNNGMWYISVSILLYALFPLIFDFIDNNWRRCLILIVILIFLIALIRFCFPEYYEIR
;
A
#
# COMPACT_ATOMS: atom_id res chain seq x y z
N MET A 1 25.10 2.78 24.12
CA MET A 1 23.90 3.60 24.39
C MET A 1 23.00 3.82 23.16
N ASN A 2 23.21 3.16 22.00
CA ASN A 2 22.45 3.44 20.77
C ASN A 2 21.46 2.32 20.34
N VAL A 3 21.61 1.09 20.85
CA VAL A 3 20.70 -0.01 20.49
C VAL A 3 19.40 0.03 21.31
N LEU A 4 19.48 0.41 22.58
CA LEU A 4 18.32 0.51 23.47
C LEU A 4 17.40 1.70 23.12
N LEU A 5 17.96 2.84 22.69
CA LEU A 5 17.17 3.98 22.21
C LEU A 5 16.41 3.63 20.93
N ALA A 6 17.08 2.98 19.96
CA ALA A 6 16.42 2.52 18.73
C ALA A 6 15.30 1.49 19.00
N GLN A 7 15.49 0.57 19.93
CA GLN A 7 14.44 -0.37 20.33
C GLN A 7 13.23 0.31 21.00
N PHE A 8 13.47 1.36 21.80
CA PHE A 8 12.41 2.11 22.48
C PHE A 8 11.52 2.90 21.50
N GLU A 9 12.10 3.49 20.45
CA GLU A 9 11.36 4.29 19.47
C GLU A 9 10.44 3.45 18.55
N PHE A 10 10.90 2.29 18.08
CA PHE A 10 10.07 1.42 17.25
C PHE A 10 8.91 0.78 18.03
N SER A 11 9.05 0.60 19.35
CA SER A 11 7.98 0.13 20.22
C SER A 11 6.80 1.11 20.28
N LEU A 12 7.09 2.41 20.38
CA LEU A 12 6.08 3.47 20.37
C LEU A 12 5.36 3.55 19.02
N LEU A 13 6.10 3.48 17.91
CA LEU A 13 5.52 3.44 16.56
C LEU A 13 4.63 2.22 16.35
N SER A 14 5.03 1.06 16.87
CA SER A 14 4.19 -0.14 16.82
C SER A 14 2.93 -0.01 17.68
N LYS A 15 3.01 0.68 18.83
CA LYS A 15 1.88 0.89 19.75
C LYS A 15 0.80 1.79 19.12
N PHE A 16 1.18 2.90 18.52
CA PHE A 16 0.26 3.88 17.91
C PHE A 16 -0.01 3.63 16.42
N ARG A 17 0.34 2.45 15.90
CA ARG A 17 0.28 2.16 14.47
C ARG A 17 -1.15 2.29 13.91
N SER A 18 -2.16 1.84 14.67
CA SER A 18 -3.57 1.92 14.26
C SER A 18 -4.04 3.36 14.11
N GLU A 19 -3.64 4.21 15.05
CA GLU A 19 -3.97 5.61 15.14
C GLU A 19 -3.30 6.38 14.00
N LEU A 20 -2.02 6.09 13.74
CA LEU A 20 -1.27 6.63 12.60
C LEU A 20 -1.86 6.19 11.24
N MET A 21 -2.31 4.93 11.13
CA MET A 21 -3.04 4.46 9.95
C MET A 21 -4.38 5.21 9.78
N GLY A 22 -5.10 5.46 10.86
CA GLY A 22 -6.34 6.24 10.86
C GLY A 22 -6.11 7.68 10.40
N LEU A 23 -5.08 8.35 10.93
CA LEU A 23 -4.67 9.69 10.49
C LEU A 23 -4.31 9.72 9.00
N SER A 24 -3.65 8.68 8.51
CA SER A 24 -3.31 8.56 7.08
C SER A 24 -4.56 8.42 6.21
N ILE A 25 -5.54 7.61 6.62
CA ILE A 25 -6.82 7.48 5.90
C ILE A 25 -7.56 8.81 5.87
N LEU A 26 -7.65 9.51 7.01
CA LEU A 26 -8.29 10.84 7.07
C LEU A 26 -7.60 11.84 6.14
N GLY A 27 -6.27 11.84 6.09
CA GLY A 27 -5.50 12.67 5.17
C GLY A 27 -5.78 12.36 3.70
N ILE A 28 -5.90 11.07 3.36
CA ILE A 28 -6.27 10.64 2.00
C ILE A 28 -7.68 11.10 1.65
N MET A 29 -8.65 10.92 2.54
CA MET A 29 -10.05 11.34 2.32
C MET A 29 -10.17 12.87 2.15
N LEU A 30 -9.52 13.65 3.01
CA LEU A 30 -9.54 15.11 2.92
C LEU A 30 -8.94 15.63 1.62
N ALA A 31 -7.85 15.02 1.15
CA ALA A 31 -7.24 15.37 -0.13
C ALA A 31 -8.18 15.09 -1.32
N HIS A 32 -8.87 13.93 -1.32
CA HIS A 32 -9.84 13.60 -2.38
C HIS A 32 -11.05 14.55 -2.35
N ILE A 33 -11.59 14.87 -1.17
CA ILE A 33 -12.67 15.85 -1.02
C ILE A 33 -12.24 17.21 -1.58
N TYR A 34 -11.05 17.69 -1.23
CA TYR A 34 -10.55 18.98 -1.71
C TYR A 34 -10.42 19.00 -3.24
N ILE A 35 -9.87 17.93 -3.84
CA ILE A 35 -9.72 17.81 -5.30
C ILE A 35 -11.09 17.75 -5.99
N TRP A 36 -12.03 16.95 -5.50
CA TRP A 36 -13.34 16.75 -6.13
C TRP A 36 -14.29 17.94 -5.98
N THR A 37 -14.17 18.70 -4.89
CA THR A 37 -15.03 19.87 -4.66
C THR A 37 -14.53 21.13 -5.36
N GLY A 38 -13.31 21.14 -5.91
CA GLY A 38 -12.74 22.30 -6.60
C GLY A 38 -12.57 23.53 -5.70
N LEU A 39 -12.47 23.33 -4.38
CA LEU A 39 -12.44 24.40 -3.37
C LEU A 39 -11.16 25.24 -3.50
N GLN A 40 -11.26 26.42 -4.12
CA GLN A 40 -10.12 27.33 -4.31
C GLN A 40 -9.84 28.20 -3.07
N VAL A 41 -9.55 27.57 -1.93
CA VAL A 41 -9.14 28.28 -0.70
C VAL A 41 -7.62 28.11 -0.52
N PRO A 42 -6.79 29.15 -0.77
CA PRO A 42 -5.33 29.01 -0.85
C PRO A 42 -4.68 28.53 0.45
N LEU A 43 -5.13 29.05 1.60
CA LEU A 43 -4.58 28.70 2.91
C LEU A 43 -4.94 27.25 3.30
N LEU A 44 -6.17 26.85 3.01
CA LEU A 44 -6.66 25.49 3.25
C LEU A 44 -5.95 24.48 2.33
N GLY A 45 -5.74 24.85 1.06
CA GLY A 45 -4.99 24.05 0.10
C GLY A 45 -3.52 23.85 0.48
N GLN A 46 -2.87 24.86 1.08
CA GLN A 46 -1.51 24.72 1.60
C GLN A 46 -1.44 23.78 2.81
N CYS A 47 -2.35 23.94 3.78
CA CYS A 47 -2.41 23.06 4.95
C CYS A 47 -2.74 21.60 4.58
N ILE A 48 -3.73 21.39 3.70
CA ILE A 48 -4.08 20.06 3.18
C ILE A 48 -2.95 19.50 2.34
N GLY A 49 -2.27 20.32 1.53
CA GLY A 49 -1.12 19.90 0.72
C GLY A 49 0.07 19.44 1.56
N LEU A 50 0.37 20.11 2.67
CA LEU A 50 1.40 19.70 3.62
C LEU A 50 1.02 18.39 4.34
N PHE A 51 -0.23 18.28 4.81
CA PHE A 51 -0.70 17.08 5.49
C PHE A 51 -0.76 15.87 4.53
N SER A 52 -1.19 16.10 3.30
CA SER A 52 -1.15 15.14 2.20
C SER A 52 0.29 14.66 1.96
N ARG A 53 1.26 15.56 1.77
CA ARG A 53 2.65 15.13 1.51
C ARG A 53 3.29 14.33 2.65
N LEU A 54 2.89 14.56 3.90
CA LEU A 54 3.47 13.87 5.07
C LEU A 54 2.77 12.56 5.42
N SER A 55 1.47 12.42 5.13
CA SER A 55 0.61 11.38 5.70
C SER A 55 -0.32 10.69 4.69
N HIS A 56 -0.16 10.94 3.38
CA HIS A 56 -1.04 10.34 2.37
C HIS A 56 -0.71 8.85 2.13
N THR A 57 -0.75 8.40 0.89
CA THR A 57 -0.53 7.01 0.49
C THR A 57 0.84 6.47 0.91
N GLU A 58 1.88 7.30 0.96
CA GLU A 58 3.24 6.90 1.34
C GLU A 58 3.34 6.52 2.82
N GLY A 59 2.81 7.36 3.71
CA GLY A 59 2.77 7.09 5.15
C GLY A 59 1.96 5.83 5.46
N PHE A 60 0.83 5.63 4.77
CA PHE A 60 0.06 4.41 4.91
C PHE A 60 0.82 3.17 4.43
N LEU A 61 1.50 3.22 3.27
CA LEU A 61 2.34 2.12 2.77
C LEU A 61 3.44 1.75 3.78
N PHE A 62 4.11 2.75 4.34
CA PHE A 62 5.16 2.57 5.34
C PHE A 62 4.63 1.86 6.60
N LEU A 63 3.54 2.38 7.19
CA LEU A 63 2.91 1.78 8.37
C LEU A 63 2.36 0.38 8.10
N SER A 64 1.90 0.13 6.86
CA SER A 64 1.48 -1.20 6.42
C SER A 64 2.67 -2.17 6.35
N GLY A 65 3.80 -1.71 5.79
CA GLY A 65 5.08 -2.42 5.75
C GLY A 65 5.58 -2.83 7.13
N LEU A 66 5.62 -1.89 8.08
CA LEU A 66 5.98 -2.19 9.47
C LEU A 66 5.03 -3.22 10.08
N GLY A 67 3.72 -3.06 9.87
CA GLY A 67 2.71 -4.00 10.33
C GLY A 67 2.85 -5.41 9.76
N LEU A 68 3.28 -5.52 8.50
CA LEU A 68 3.61 -6.78 7.84
C LEU A 68 4.80 -7.45 8.51
N TYR A 69 5.90 -6.71 8.71
CA TYR A 69 7.13 -7.21 9.32
C TYR A 69 6.88 -7.76 10.73
N TYR A 70 6.27 -6.98 11.62
CA TYR A 70 5.98 -7.45 12.98
C TYR A 70 5.00 -8.63 13.01
N SER A 71 3.98 -8.63 12.14
CA SER A 71 3.04 -9.75 12.06
C SER A 71 3.69 -11.06 11.64
N MET A 72 4.82 -11.00 10.92
CA MET A 72 5.52 -12.16 10.38
C MET A 72 6.65 -12.59 11.30
N SER A 73 7.49 -11.65 11.73
CA SER A 73 8.56 -11.84 12.71
C SER A 73 8.05 -12.53 13.98
N ASN A 74 6.94 -12.06 14.56
CA ASN A 74 6.40 -12.63 15.80
C ASN A 74 5.89 -14.07 15.64
N LYS A 75 5.48 -14.46 14.42
CA LYS A 75 4.97 -15.82 14.16
C LYS A 75 6.08 -16.82 13.83
N ILE A 76 7.13 -16.36 13.14
CA ILE A 76 8.23 -17.21 12.70
C ILE A 76 9.26 -17.42 13.82
N THR A 77 9.48 -16.41 14.67
CA THR A 77 10.41 -16.50 15.81
C THR A 77 9.86 -17.34 16.98
N SER A 78 8.61 -17.80 16.90
CA SER A 78 8.03 -18.66 17.92
C SER A 78 8.74 -20.03 17.93
N PRO A 79 9.15 -20.59 19.09
CA PRO A 79 9.96 -21.82 19.21
C PRO A 79 9.40 -23.09 18.55
N GLN A 80 8.19 -23.05 17.99
CA GLN A 80 7.51 -24.17 17.34
C GLN A 80 7.50 -24.06 15.79
N SER A 81 8.36 -23.25 15.17
CA SER A 81 8.29 -22.97 13.72
C SER A 81 8.94 -24.05 12.83
N ASP A 82 8.33 -25.24 12.77
CA ASP A 82 8.67 -26.25 11.76
C ASP A 82 8.25 -25.83 10.33
N PHE A 83 8.83 -26.47 9.29
CA PHE A 83 8.50 -26.21 7.88
C PHE A 83 6.99 -26.35 7.56
N LYS A 84 6.31 -27.33 8.17
CA LYS A 84 4.84 -27.48 8.08
C LYS A 84 4.10 -26.29 8.69
N ASN A 85 4.64 -25.69 9.76
CA ASN A 85 4.08 -24.51 10.40
C ASN A 85 4.32 -23.24 9.57
N LYS A 86 5.43 -23.14 8.81
CA LYS A 86 5.70 -22.01 7.91
C LYS A 86 4.64 -21.86 6.82
N THR A 87 4.26 -22.96 6.17
CA THR A 87 3.20 -22.96 5.14
C THR A 87 1.85 -22.51 5.73
N PHE A 88 1.52 -22.99 6.94
CA PHE A 88 0.31 -22.56 7.65
C PHE A 88 0.36 -21.07 8.00
N ILE A 89 1.50 -20.55 8.46
CA ILE A 89 1.71 -19.13 8.75
C ILE A 89 1.43 -18.29 7.49
N TYR A 90 1.95 -18.70 6.34
CA TYR A 90 1.75 -17.99 5.07
C TYR A 90 0.30 -18.01 4.61
N LYS A 91 -0.37 -19.16 4.68
CA LYS A 91 -1.80 -19.27 4.39
C LYS A 91 -2.63 -18.37 5.31
N SER A 92 -2.31 -18.35 6.61
CA SER A 92 -2.96 -17.49 7.60
C SER A 92 -2.71 -16.01 7.34
N PHE A 93 -1.54 -15.67 6.78
CA PHE A 93 -1.16 -14.33 6.41
C PHE A 93 -2.00 -13.85 5.22
N TYR A 94 -2.02 -14.60 4.11
CA TYR A 94 -2.80 -14.24 2.92
C TYR A 94 -4.29 -14.13 3.22
N LYS A 95 -4.86 -15.08 3.98
CA LYS A 95 -6.27 -15.03 4.41
C LYS A 95 -6.59 -13.71 5.12
N ARG A 96 -5.77 -13.29 6.08
CA ARG A 96 -6.00 -12.05 6.84
C ARG A 96 -5.87 -10.78 6.00
N ARG A 97 -5.06 -10.79 4.94
CA ARG A 97 -4.91 -9.65 4.03
C ARG A 97 -6.03 -9.59 3.01
N PHE A 98 -6.49 -10.74 2.52
CA PHE A 98 -7.66 -10.85 1.66
C PHE A 98 -8.89 -10.19 2.30
N TYR A 99 -9.24 -10.57 3.54
CA TYR A 99 -10.42 -9.99 4.21
C TYR A 99 -10.28 -8.52 4.59
N ARG A 100 -9.05 -8.01 4.74
CA ARG A 100 -8.82 -6.62 5.19
C ARG A 100 -8.78 -5.62 4.04
N LEU A 101 -8.31 -6.05 2.86
CA LEU A 101 -8.13 -5.19 1.71
C LEU A 101 -9.07 -5.54 0.57
N LEU A 102 -9.08 -6.80 0.13
CA LEU A 102 -9.82 -7.20 -1.07
C LEU A 102 -11.32 -7.20 -0.85
N VAL A 103 -11.81 -7.63 0.32
CA VAL A 103 -13.25 -7.64 0.60
C VAL A 103 -13.84 -6.22 0.63
N PRO A 104 -13.31 -5.25 1.42
CA PRO A 104 -13.81 -3.88 1.36
C PRO A 104 -13.67 -3.25 -0.02
N PHE A 105 -12.56 -3.50 -0.72
CA PHE A 105 -12.35 -3.02 -2.09
C PHE A 105 -13.46 -3.49 -3.03
N ILE A 106 -13.70 -4.80 -3.11
CA ILE A 106 -14.73 -5.38 -3.98
C ILE A 106 -16.12 -4.84 -3.65
N ILE A 107 -16.46 -4.70 -2.36
CA ILE A 107 -17.76 -4.18 -1.92
C ILE A 107 -17.98 -2.74 -2.41
N ILE A 108 -16.93 -1.92 -2.43
CA ILE A 108 -17.02 -0.52 -2.85
C ILE A 108 -16.95 -0.39 -4.37
N THR A 109 -16.02 -1.08 -5.02
CA THR A 109 -15.77 -0.92 -6.46
C THR A 109 -16.83 -1.59 -7.32
N PHE A 110 -17.42 -2.70 -6.86
CA PHE A 110 -18.46 -3.39 -7.61
C PHE A 110 -19.64 -2.48 -7.98
N PRO A 111 -20.32 -1.80 -7.02
CA PRO A 111 -21.40 -0.86 -7.37
C PRO A 111 -20.89 0.41 -8.05
N PHE A 112 -19.69 0.89 -7.71
CA PHE A 112 -19.13 2.11 -8.29
C PHE A 112 -18.88 1.96 -9.80
N TYR A 113 -18.15 0.94 -10.23
CA TYR A 113 -17.87 0.72 -11.64
C TYR A 113 -19.10 0.24 -12.41
N ALA A 114 -20.01 -0.50 -11.75
CA ALA A 114 -21.28 -0.85 -12.38
C ALA A 114 -22.12 0.41 -12.69
N TYR A 115 -22.08 1.42 -11.82
CA TYR A 115 -22.73 2.70 -12.06
C TYR A 115 -22.03 3.51 -13.18
N ASP A 116 -20.69 3.58 -13.17
CA ASP A 116 -19.91 4.26 -14.22
C ASP A 116 -20.20 3.68 -15.62
N ASP A 117 -20.25 2.35 -15.71
CA ASP A 117 -20.52 1.63 -16.96
C ASP A 117 -21.98 1.70 -17.41
N LEU A 118 -22.94 1.97 -16.51
CA LEU A 118 -24.34 2.22 -16.87
C LEU A 118 -24.56 3.61 -17.48
N ILE A 119 -23.75 4.59 -17.08
CA ILE A 119 -23.79 5.96 -17.59
C ILE A 119 -22.93 6.11 -18.86
N SER A 120 -21.82 5.39 -18.91
CA SER A 120 -20.92 5.33 -20.05
C SER A 120 -21.32 4.23 -21.04
N THR A 121 -20.59 4.10 -22.14
CA THR A 121 -20.71 2.92 -23.00
C THR A 121 -20.14 1.69 -22.30
N PHE A 122 -20.99 0.71 -22.00
CA PHE A 122 -20.60 -0.53 -21.33
C PHE A 122 -19.42 -1.23 -22.03
N ASN A 123 -18.32 -1.40 -21.30
CA ASN A 123 -17.16 -2.14 -21.77
C ASN A 123 -16.73 -3.17 -20.71
N LEU A 124 -17.17 -4.42 -20.91
CA LEU A 124 -16.86 -5.52 -20.00
C LEU A 124 -15.36 -5.70 -19.75
N GLY A 125 -14.51 -5.45 -20.75
CA GLY A 125 -13.07 -5.56 -20.61
C GLY A 125 -12.50 -4.52 -19.65
N LYS A 126 -12.94 -3.27 -19.77
CA LYS A 126 -12.59 -2.18 -18.85
C LYS A 126 -13.07 -2.50 -17.43
N TYR A 127 -14.32 -2.90 -17.27
CA TYR A 127 -14.90 -3.28 -15.98
C TYR A 127 -14.09 -4.35 -15.24
N LEU A 128 -13.73 -5.44 -15.94
CA LEU A 128 -12.95 -6.54 -15.35
C LEU A 128 -11.53 -6.11 -14.99
N LEU A 129 -10.90 -5.24 -15.80
CA LEU A 129 -9.58 -4.68 -15.49
C LEU A 129 -9.62 -3.77 -14.25
N GLU A 130 -10.66 -2.95 -14.12
CA GLU A 130 -10.85 -2.05 -12.98
C GLU A 130 -11.15 -2.85 -11.70
N GLN A 131 -12.01 -3.86 -11.80
CA GLN A 131 -12.39 -4.71 -10.68
C GLN A 131 -11.25 -5.63 -10.20
N SER A 132 -10.35 -6.01 -11.10
CA SER A 132 -9.15 -6.78 -10.75
C SER A 132 -7.97 -5.91 -10.29
N SER A 133 -8.11 -4.58 -10.26
CA SER A 133 -7.03 -3.60 -10.04
C SER A 133 -5.88 -3.67 -11.07
N LEU A 134 -6.08 -4.40 -12.18
CA LEU A 134 -5.10 -4.52 -13.25
C LEU A 134 -5.08 -3.31 -14.18
N TYR A 135 -6.17 -2.54 -14.20
CA TYR A 135 -6.27 -1.31 -14.99
C TYR A 135 -5.06 -0.39 -14.77
N PHE A 136 -4.59 -0.24 -13.53
CA PHE A 136 -3.43 0.59 -13.21
C PHE A 136 -2.18 0.23 -14.02
N TRP A 137 -1.91 -1.07 -14.17
CA TRP A 137 -0.68 -1.56 -14.79
C TRP A 137 -0.69 -1.45 -16.32
N PHE A 138 -1.87 -1.55 -16.93
CA PHE A 138 -2.02 -1.60 -18.39
C PHE A 138 -2.53 -0.29 -19.01
N CYS A 139 -3.40 0.41 -18.30
CA CYS A 139 -4.14 1.56 -18.81
C CYS A 139 -3.79 2.87 -18.07
N GLY A 140 -3.00 2.80 -17.00
CA GLY A 140 -2.52 3.96 -16.25
C GLY A 140 -3.37 4.30 -15.03
N ASN A 141 -3.08 5.46 -14.42
CA ASN A 141 -3.61 5.82 -13.12
C ASN A 141 -5.08 6.30 -13.17
N ASN A 142 -6.01 5.47 -12.69
CA ASN A 142 -7.41 5.82 -12.49
C ASN A 142 -7.72 6.25 -11.03
N GLY A 143 -6.71 6.71 -10.28
CA GLY A 143 -6.83 7.05 -8.87
C GLY A 143 -6.76 5.86 -7.91
N MET A 144 -6.80 4.63 -8.42
CA MET A 144 -6.79 3.39 -7.60
C MET A 144 -5.44 2.68 -7.58
N TRP A 145 -4.37 3.34 -8.03
CA TRP A 145 -3.00 2.79 -8.07
C TRP A 145 -2.55 2.19 -6.72
N TYR A 146 -2.94 2.83 -5.62
CA TYR A 146 -2.58 2.43 -4.27
C TYR A 146 -3.04 1.01 -3.93
N ILE A 147 -4.25 0.63 -4.34
CA ILE A 147 -4.79 -0.71 -4.11
C ILE A 147 -4.01 -1.74 -4.92
N SER A 148 -3.76 -1.45 -6.19
CA SER A 148 -3.00 -2.30 -7.12
C SER A 148 -1.59 -2.59 -6.60
N VAL A 149 -0.88 -1.56 -6.13
CA VAL A 149 0.44 -1.69 -5.50
C VAL A 149 0.36 -2.46 -4.19
N SER A 150 -0.66 -2.20 -3.36
CA SER A 150 -0.83 -2.91 -2.08
C SER A 150 -1.07 -4.42 -2.25
N ILE A 151 -1.84 -4.81 -3.27
CA ILE A 151 -2.06 -6.23 -3.62
C ILE A 151 -0.74 -6.88 -4.02
N LEU A 152 0.03 -6.25 -4.91
CA LEU A 152 1.34 -6.75 -5.33
C LEU A 152 2.30 -6.89 -4.14
N LEU A 153 2.39 -5.86 -3.29
CA LEU A 153 3.26 -5.89 -2.11
C LEU A 153 2.84 -6.99 -1.13
N TYR A 154 1.54 -7.18 -0.88
CA TYR A 154 1.07 -8.26 -0.01
C TYR A 154 1.31 -9.65 -0.60
N ALA A 155 1.22 -9.81 -1.92
CA ALA A 155 1.54 -11.06 -2.60
C ALA A 155 3.03 -11.42 -2.41
N LEU A 156 3.92 -10.44 -2.62
CA LEU A 156 5.37 -10.61 -2.54
C LEU A 156 5.92 -10.62 -1.12
N PHE A 157 5.18 -10.08 -0.13
CA PHE A 157 5.72 -9.82 1.19
C PHE A 157 6.36 -11.05 1.89
N PRO A 158 5.76 -12.26 1.88
CA PRO A 158 6.40 -13.42 2.48
C PRO A 158 7.77 -13.76 1.88
N LEU A 159 7.94 -13.59 0.57
CA LEU A 159 9.20 -13.80 -0.12
C LEU A 159 10.22 -12.73 0.23
N ILE A 160 9.78 -11.47 0.28
CA ILE A 160 10.59 -10.33 0.70
C ILE A 160 11.07 -10.52 2.15
N PHE A 161 10.17 -10.97 3.04
CA PHE A 161 10.48 -11.23 4.44
C PHE A 161 11.57 -12.30 4.57
N ASP A 162 11.40 -13.46 3.93
CA ASP A 162 12.38 -14.54 3.93
C ASP A 162 13.75 -14.11 3.38
N PHE A 163 13.76 -13.24 2.38
CA PHE A 163 14.99 -12.74 1.79
C PHE A 163 15.72 -11.78 2.73
N ILE A 164 15.00 -10.84 3.35
CA ILE A 164 15.57 -9.80 4.21
C ILE A 164 15.97 -10.34 5.59
N ASP A 165 15.27 -11.36 6.09
CA ASP A 165 15.42 -11.85 7.46
C ASP A 165 16.90 -12.18 7.77
N ASN A 166 17.38 -11.63 8.88
CA ASN A 166 18.76 -11.72 9.35
C ASN A 166 19.86 -11.12 8.44
N ASN A 167 19.54 -10.29 7.44
CA ASN A 167 20.58 -9.64 6.63
C ASN A 167 20.18 -8.24 6.11
N TRP A 168 20.64 -7.20 6.82
CA TRP A 168 20.40 -5.78 6.44
C TRP A 168 20.94 -5.42 5.05
N ARG A 169 22.00 -6.08 4.55
CA ARG A 169 22.53 -5.83 3.21
C ARG A 169 21.54 -6.24 2.12
N ARG A 170 20.76 -7.30 2.36
CA ARG A 170 19.69 -7.74 1.43
C ARG A 170 18.54 -6.75 1.38
N CYS A 171 18.22 -6.09 2.51
CA CYS A 171 17.30 -4.96 2.53
C CYS A 171 17.81 -3.81 1.66
N LEU A 172 19.08 -3.42 1.80
CA LEU A 172 19.68 -2.38 0.96
C LEU A 172 19.64 -2.73 -0.53
N ILE A 173 19.95 -3.99 -0.89
CA ILE A 173 19.88 -4.45 -2.29
C ILE A 173 18.46 -4.26 -2.85
N LEU A 174 17.42 -4.61 -2.09
CA LEU A 174 16.04 -4.40 -2.53
C LEU A 174 15.68 -2.92 -2.70
N ILE A 175 16.15 -2.05 -1.79
CA ILE A 175 15.96 -0.60 -1.91
C ILE A 175 16.63 -0.08 -3.19
N VAL A 176 17.88 -0.49 -3.46
CA VAL A 176 18.61 -0.09 -4.67
C VAL A 176 17.90 -0.59 -5.93
N ILE A 177 17.42 -1.84 -5.94
CA ILE A 177 16.65 -2.40 -7.06
C ILE A 177 15.37 -1.60 -7.29
N LEU A 178 14.63 -1.24 -6.23
CA LEU A 178 13.40 -0.45 -6.35
C LEU A 178 13.67 0.94 -6.91
N ILE A 179 14.71 1.63 -6.42
CA ILE A 179 15.11 2.95 -6.92
C ILE A 179 15.51 2.85 -8.39
N PHE A 180 16.30 1.83 -8.76
CA PHE A 180 16.69 1.60 -10.14
C PHE A 180 15.49 1.33 -11.05
N LEU A 181 14.54 0.51 -10.60
CA LEU A 181 13.32 0.20 -11.34
C LEU A 181 12.44 1.44 -11.55
N ILE A 182 12.28 2.27 -10.53
CA ILE A 182 11.55 3.55 -10.63
C ILE A 182 12.27 4.49 -11.62
N ALA A 183 13.60 4.60 -11.53
CA ALA A 183 14.38 5.42 -12.45
C ALA A 183 14.27 4.93 -13.91
N LEU A 184 14.30 3.60 -14.11
CA LEU A 184 14.14 2.97 -15.41
C LEU A 184 12.75 3.19 -15.99
N ILE A 185 11.68 3.04 -15.19
CA ILE A 185 10.32 3.35 -15.63
C ILE A 185 10.22 4.82 -16.04
N ARG A 186 10.77 5.75 -15.25
CA ARG A 186 10.76 7.17 -15.59
C ARG A 186 11.53 7.49 -16.88
N PHE A 187 12.61 6.77 -17.15
CA PHE A 187 13.39 6.95 -18.37
C PHE A 187 12.70 6.35 -19.60
N CYS A 188 12.14 5.14 -19.48
CA CYS A 188 11.51 4.43 -20.60
C CYS A 188 10.07 4.88 -20.89
N PHE A 189 9.33 5.31 -19.85
CA PHE A 189 7.91 5.67 -19.92
C PHE A 189 7.66 7.00 -19.18
N PRO A 190 8.18 8.14 -19.70
CA PRO A 190 8.02 9.44 -19.04
C PRO A 190 6.55 9.84 -18.87
N GLU A 191 5.69 9.50 -19.83
CA GLU A 191 4.24 9.76 -19.81
C GLU A 191 3.51 9.05 -18.66
N TYR A 192 4.09 8.01 -18.06
CA TYR A 192 3.47 7.25 -16.96
C TYR A 192 3.25 8.10 -15.70
N TYR A 193 4.08 9.14 -15.51
CA TYR A 193 4.00 10.04 -14.37
C TYR A 193 3.24 11.34 -14.65
N GLU A 194 2.82 11.56 -15.90
CA GLU A 194 2.00 12.71 -16.25
C GLU A 194 0.53 12.42 -15.89
N ILE A 195 -0.05 13.30 -15.07
CA ILE A 195 -1.46 13.21 -14.69
C ILE A 195 -2.26 13.57 -15.95
N ARG A 196 -2.97 12.60 -16.54
CA ARG A 196 -4.03 12.86 -17.52
C ARG A 196 -5.30 13.34 -16.83
#